data_AF-A0A933ZFE6-F1
#
_entry.id   AF-A0A933ZFE6-F1
#
_cell.length_a   1.000
_cell.length_b   1.000
_cell.length_c   1.000
_cell.angle_alpha   90.00
_cell.angle_beta   90.00
_cell.angle_gamma   90.00
#
_symmetry.space_group_name_H-M   'P 1'
#
loop_
_entity.id
_entity.type
_entity.pdbx_description
1 polymer ?
#
loop_
_entity_poly.entity_id
_entity_poly.type
_entity_poly.pdbx_seq_one_letter_code
_entity_poly.pdbx_strand_id
1 'polypeptide(L)'
;MMTLPRHLSRWLSIAGLAGAAAAALAACGPPPPPVAPPAPPPPAPSASISKPAATAYNRDRDPMSASYDHEKNPFTQLIMARMWVVVARLEAGDDTPRMAAAKEALDESQGKVASVAEPCARAARSALDWASATKQSLERRYLNSVDLLGEQNIGTKVVDAEVTVLRDEIDVLERRMKTCPKQYFGPEDQ
;
A
#
# COMPACT_ATOMS: atom_id res chain seq x y z
N MET A 1 13.12 -4.26 58.32
CA MET A 1 12.85 -2.97 57.64
C MET A 1 12.20 -3.32 56.29
N MET A 2 10.87 -3.45 56.18
CA MET A 2 9.86 -2.37 55.96
C MET A 2 10.32 -1.46 54.79
N THR A 3 9.67 -1.41 53.61
CA THR A 3 8.24 -1.12 53.35
C THR A 3 7.83 -1.44 51.87
N LEU A 4 6.60 -1.96 51.66
CA LEU A 4 5.72 -1.77 50.48
C LEU A 4 4.61 -0.74 50.89
N PRO A 5 3.58 -0.40 50.08
CA PRO A 5 3.49 0.17 48.71
C PRO A 5 2.51 1.37 48.67
N ARG A 6 2.19 1.94 47.48
CA ARG A 6 0.99 2.80 47.15
C ARG A 6 1.16 3.34 45.72
N HIS A 7 0.24 3.38 44.75
CA HIS A 7 -1.24 3.41 44.62
C HIS A 7 -1.61 2.71 43.27
N LEU A 8 -2.64 1.86 43.11
CA LEU A 8 -4.10 2.13 43.01
C LEU A 8 -4.41 3.21 41.94
N SER A 9 -5.34 3.09 40.99
CA SER A 9 -6.49 2.19 40.82
C SER A 9 -7.25 2.59 39.54
N ARG A 10 -8.13 1.69 39.04
CA ARG A 10 -9.49 1.96 38.50
C ARG A 10 -9.60 2.60 37.09
N TRP A 11 -10.45 2.14 36.15
CA TRP A 11 -11.65 1.30 36.19
C TRP A 11 -11.88 0.52 34.88
N LEU A 12 -12.21 -0.76 35.01
CA LEU A 12 -13.17 -1.46 34.14
C LEU A 12 -14.57 -1.10 34.63
N SER A 13 -15.53 -0.87 33.72
CA SER A 13 -16.95 -1.04 34.00
C SER A 13 -17.60 -1.82 32.86
N ILE A 14 -17.99 -3.05 33.19
CA ILE A 14 -18.86 -3.97 32.44
C ILE A 14 -20.18 -4.06 33.22
N ALA A 15 -21.29 -4.28 32.49
CA ALA A 15 -22.63 -4.66 32.95
C ALA A 15 -23.45 -3.57 33.67
N GLY A 16 -24.78 -3.53 33.60
CA GLY A 16 -25.79 -4.49 33.13
C GLY A 16 -27.10 -3.72 32.82
N LEU A 17 -27.96 -4.22 31.92
CA LEU A 17 -29.03 -5.20 32.16
C LEU A 17 -30.17 -4.71 33.08
N ALA A 18 -31.31 -4.48 32.42
CA ALA A 18 -32.67 -4.92 32.78
C ALA A 18 -33.46 -4.29 33.94
N GLY A 19 -34.79 -4.27 33.71
CA GLY A 19 -35.84 -4.32 34.73
C GLY A 19 -36.61 -3.01 34.88
N ALA A 20 -37.79 -2.87 34.28
CA ALA A 20 -39.10 -3.22 34.85
C ALA A 20 -39.54 -2.21 35.94
N ALA A 21 -40.46 -1.28 35.64
CA ALA A 21 -41.93 -1.41 35.70
C ALA A 21 -42.53 -1.23 37.11
N ALA A 22 -43.40 -0.21 37.26
CA ALA A 22 -44.59 -0.09 38.15
C ALA A 22 -44.91 1.42 38.32
N ALA A 23 -45.98 1.97 37.76
CA ALA A 23 -47.40 1.92 38.15
C ALA A 23 -47.80 2.93 39.26
N ALA A 24 -48.71 3.86 38.94
CA ALA A 24 -49.67 4.50 39.85
C ALA A 24 -50.80 5.15 39.00
N LEU A 25 -51.96 4.49 38.90
CA LEU A 25 -53.28 4.87 39.48
C LEU A 25 -53.89 6.17 38.89
N ALA A 26 -54.88 6.10 37.99
CA ALA A 26 -56.31 5.82 38.18
C ALA A 26 -57.16 7.07 38.49
N ALA A 27 -57.99 7.50 37.53
CA ALA A 27 -59.23 8.25 37.77
C ALA A 27 -60.18 8.13 36.55
N CYS A 28 -61.45 7.86 36.84
CA CYS A 28 -62.52 7.43 35.93
C CYS A 28 -62.99 8.47 34.90
N GLY A 29 -63.35 8.01 33.70
CA GLY A 29 -64.22 8.70 32.74
C GLY A 29 -64.53 7.84 31.49
N PRO A 30 -65.76 7.82 30.96
CA PRO A 30 -66.12 7.07 29.75
C PRO A 30 -65.50 7.67 28.47
N PRO A 31 -65.31 6.86 27.40
CA PRO A 31 -64.33 7.14 26.34
C PRO A 31 -64.75 8.26 25.36
N PRO A 32 -63.82 9.11 24.89
CA PRO A 32 -64.05 9.99 23.75
C PRO A 32 -64.02 9.21 22.40
N PRO A 33 -64.63 9.75 21.32
CA PRO A 33 -64.89 9.04 20.06
C PRO A 33 -63.62 8.59 19.32
N PRO A 34 -63.72 7.61 18.40
CA PRO A 34 -62.58 7.06 17.68
C PRO A 34 -61.89 8.14 16.83
N VAL A 35 -60.63 8.42 17.17
CA VAL A 35 -59.73 9.27 16.40
C VAL A 35 -59.28 8.49 15.16
N ALA A 36 -59.43 9.09 13.98
CA ALA A 36 -58.96 8.55 12.71
C ALA A 36 -57.46 8.17 12.77
N PRO A 37 -57.01 7.15 12.01
CA PRO A 37 -55.62 6.71 12.06
C PRO A 37 -54.66 7.85 11.67
N PRO A 38 -53.53 8.02 12.40
CA PRO A 38 -52.54 9.03 12.08
C PRO A 38 -51.86 8.72 10.75
N ALA A 39 -51.65 9.77 9.95
CA ALA A 39 -50.89 9.69 8.70
C ALA A 39 -49.46 9.14 8.95
N PRO A 40 -48.90 8.36 8.01
CA PRO A 40 -47.56 7.81 8.15
C PRO A 40 -46.52 8.93 8.27
N PRO A 41 -45.45 8.75 9.07
CA PRO A 41 -44.41 9.75 9.23
C PRO A 41 -43.66 9.98 7.90
N PRO A 42 -43.15 11.20 7.64
CA PRO A 42 -42.38 11.47 6.44
C PRO A 42 -41.11 10.60 6.40
N PRO A 43 -40.64 10.23 5.20
CA PRO A 43 -39.45 9.39 5.07
C PRO A 43 -38.25 10.07 5.75
N ALA A 44 -37.51 9.30 6.54
CA ALA A 44 -36.28 9.76 7.16
C ALA A 44 -35.31 10.26 6.09
N PRO A 45 -34.59 11.38 6.33
CA PRO A 45 -33.61 11.86 5.38
C PRO A 45 -32.57 10.77 5.15
N SER A 46 -32.40 10.38 3.88
CA SER A 46 -31.36 9.46 3.46
C SER A 46 -30.04 9.90 4.07
N ALA A 47 -29.44 9.02 4.89
CA ALA A 47 -28.07 9.19 5.31
C ALA A 47 -27.20 9.15 4.05
N SER A 48 -26.84 10.33 3.54
CA SER A 48 -25.78 10.47 2.56
C SER A 48 -24.53 9.87 3.20
N ILE A 49 -24.16 8.69 2.73
CA ILE A 49 -22.85 8.10 2.97
C ILE A 49 -21.87 9.06 2.30
N SER A 50 -21.39 10.03 3.09
CA SER A 50 -20.28 10.89 2.71
C SER A 50 -19.10 9.98 2.41
N LYS A 51 -18.84 9.79 1.12
CA LYS A 51 -17.64 9.15 0.62
C LYS A 51 -16.46 9.81 1.35
N PRO A 52 -15.62 9.07 2.10
CA PRO A 52 -14.50 9.69 2.79
C PRO A 52 -13.68 10.45 1.75
N ALA A 53 -13.33 11.71 2.07
CA ALA A 53 -12.53 12.54 1.18
C ALA A 53 -11.28 11.75 0.80
N ALA A 54 -11.10 11.51 -0.51
CA ALA A 54 -9.90 10.86 -1.02
C ALA A 54 -8.71 11.68 -0.53
N THR A 55 -7.85 11.06 0.27
CA THR A 55 -6.66 11.73 0.79
C THR A 55 -5.83 12.13 -0.41
N ALA A 56 -5.56 13.43 -0.58
CA ALA A 56 -4.72 13.92 -1.66
C ALA A 56 -3.37 13.19 -1.60
N TYR A 57 -2.92 12.69 -2.74
CA TYR A 57 -1.63 12.01 -2.84
C TYR A 57 -0.51 12.94 -2.34
N ASN A 58 0.37 12.41 -1.50
CA ASN A 58 1.53 13.10 -0.97
C ASN A 58 2.78 12.28 -1.32
N ARG A 59 3.60 12.80 -2.24
CA ARG A 59 4.83 12.15 -2.71
C ARG A 59 5.77 11.85 -1.54
N ASP A 60 5.92 12.76 -0.58
CA ASP A 60 6.87 12.61 0.54
C ASP A 60 6.53 11.44 1.48
N ARG A 61 5.32 10.89 1.37
CA ARG A 61 4.85 9.73 2.13
C ARG A 61 4.79 8.44 1.30
N ASP A 62 5.12 8.49 0.02
CA ASP A 62 5.16 7.30 -0.83
C ASP A 62 6.49 6.56 -0.63
N PRO A 63 6.49 5.30 -0.16
CA PRO A 63 7.73 4.56 0.01
C PRO A 63 8.50 4.35 -1.31
N MET A 64 7.80 4.33 -2.45
CA MET A 64 8.46 4.20 -3.77
C MET A 64 9.15 5.49 -4.18
N SER A 65 8.59 6.65 -3.87
CA SER A 65 9.24 7.95 -4.15
C SER A 65 10.51 8.09 -3.32
N ALA A 66 10.46 7.75 -2.03
CA ALA A 66 11.61 7.86 -1.13
C ALA A 66 12.75 6.94 -1.60
N SER A 67 12.43 5.71 -2.00
CA SER A 67 13.42 4.77 -2.53
C SER A 67 14.04 5.28 -3.83
N TYR A 68 13.21 5.81 -4.73
CA TYR A 68 13.64 6.39 -6.01
C TYR A 68 14.57 7.60 -5.82
N ASP A 69 14.19 8.55 -4.97
CA ASP A 69 14.90 9.82 -4.76
C ASP A 69 16.28 9.59 -4.07
N HIS A 70 16.43 8.50 -3.30
CA HIS A 70 17.69 8.14 -2.63
C HIS A 70 18.64 7.30 -3.49
N GLU A 71 18.14 6.62 -4.52
CA GLU A 71 18.96 5.82 -5.41
C GLU A 71 19.82 6.72 -6.32
N LYS A 72 21.08 6.36 -6.53
CA LYS A 72 22.03 7.13 -7.36
C LYS A 72 22.37 6.41 -8.66
N ASN A 73 22.18 5.10 -8.69
CA ASN A 73 22.41 4.29 -9.88
C ASN A 73 21.25 4.50 -10.87
N PRO A 74 21.51 5.06 -12.07
CA PRO A 74 20.44 5.37 -13.02
C PRO A 74 19.71 4.12 -13.53
N PHE A 75 20.38 2.97 -13.59
CA PHE A 75 19.73 1.71 -13.95
C PHE A 75 18.80 1.23 -12.85
N THR A 76 19.22 1.35 -11.58
CA THR A 76 18.36 1.01 -10.45
C THR A 76 17.17 1.96 -10.33
N GLN A 77 17.38 3.27 -10.54
CA GLN A 77 16.29 4.25 -10.59
C GLN A 77 15.25 3.88 -11.66
N LEU A 78 15.68 3.45 -12.84
CA LEU A 78 14.77 3.00 -13.90
C LEU A 78 13.93 1.79 -13.45
N ILE A 79 14.54 0.78 -12.82
CA ILE A 79 13.82 -0.39 -12.31
C ILE A 79 12.82 0.03 -11.23
N MET A 80 13.24 0.88 -10.29
CA MET A 80 12.36 1.40 -9.23
C MET A 80 11.17 2.18 -9.79
N ALA A 81 11.39 3.03 -10.80
CA ALA A 81 10.31 3.77 -11.45
C ALA A 81 9.31 2.84 -12.16
N ARG A 82 9.79 1.76 -12.81
CA ARG A 82 8.91 0.74 -13.40
C ARG A 82 8.11 0.00 -12.35
N MET A 83 8.73 -0.39 -11.24
CA MET A 83 8.02 -0.97 -10.09
C MET A 83 6.97 0.00 -9.56
N TRP A 84 7.30 1.29 -9.47
CA TRP A 84 6.37 2.30 -8.96
C TRP A 84 5.13 2.42 -9.83
N VAL A 85 5.29 2.39 -11.16
CA VAL A 85 4.15 2.42 -12.09
C VAL A 85 3.22 1.22 -11.87
N VAL A 86 3.75 0.01 -11.72
CA VAL A 86 2.90 -1.17 -11.52
C VAL A 86 2.21 -1.15 -10.14
N VAL A 87 2.92 -0.73 -9.10
CA VAL A 87 2.36 -0.55 -7.75
C VAL A 87 1.25 0.51 -7.76
N ALA A 88 1.52 1.67 -8.36
CA ALA A 88 0.55 2.76 -8.44
C ALA A 88 -0.70 2.34 -9.23
N ARG A 89 -0.55 1.57 -10.32
CA ARG A 89 -1.69 1.02 -11.06
C ARG A 89 -2.56 0.14 -10.19
N LEU A 90 -1.94 -0.80 -9.47
CA LEU A 90 -2.66 -1.79 -8.67
C LEU A 90 -3.34 -1.16 -7.46
N GLU A 91 -2.66 -0.25 -6.76
CA GLU A 91 -3.14 0.32 -5.50
C GLU A 91 -4.05 1.55 -5.70
N ALA A 92 -3.82 2.34 -6.75
CA ALA A 92 -4.50 3.63 -6.95
C ALA A 92 -5.27 3.73 -8.29
N GLY A 93 -4.80 3.05 -9.34
CA GLY A 93 -5.39 3.10 -10.69
C GLY A 93 -4.65 4.05 -11.64
N ASP A 94 -4.99 3.98 -12.94
CA ASP A 94 -4.25 4.62 -14.03
C ASP A 94 -4.37 6.16 -14.08
N ASP A 95 -5.46 6.73 -13.58
CA ASP A 95 -5.78 8.16 -13.63
C ASP A 95 -5.59 8.85 -12.28
N THR A 96 -4.49 8.54 -11.59
CA THR A 96 -4.20 9.09 -10.26
C THR A 96 -2.95 9.97 -10.24
N PRO A 97 -2.86 10.95 -9.32
CA PRO A 97 -1.65 11.76 -9.15
C PRO A 97 -0.41 10.92 -8.82
N ARG A 98 -0.59 9.80 -8.11
CA ARG A 98 0.49 8.83 -7.83
C ARG A 98 1.00 8.20 -9.12
N MET A 99 0.10 7.75 -9.99
CA MET A 99 0.47 7.21 -11.30
C MET A 99 1.17 8.26 -12.18
N ALA A 100 0.70 9.51 -12.17
CA ALA A 100 1.36 10.59 -12.90
C ALA A 100 2.81 10.81 -12.42
N ALA A 101 3.04 10.86 -11.10
CA ALA A 101 4.37 10.98 -10.53
C ALA A 101 5.28 9.78 -10.85
N ALA A 102 4.73 8.57 -10.86
CA ALA A 102 5.48 7.36 -11.21
C ALA A 102 5.88 7.34 -12.71
N LYS A 103 5.00 7.81 -13.61
CA LYS A 103 5.30 7.95 -15.04
C LYS A 103 6.37 9.01 -15.28
N GLU A 104 6.30 10.15 -14.60
CA GLU A 104 7.33 11.19 -14.67
C GLU A 104 8.71 10.66 -14.24
N ALA A 105 8.77 9.92 -13.12
CA ALA A 105 10.00 9.28 -12.66
C ALA A 105 10.54 8.25 -13.66
N LEU A 106 9.64 7.52 -14.34
CA LEU A 106 10.02 6.56 -15.39
C LEU A 106 10.65 7.26 -16.58
N ASP A 107 10.03 8.32 -17.09
CA ASP A 107 10.53 9.10 -18.22
C ASP A 107 11.89 9.75 -17.89
N GLU A 108 12.02 10.33 -16.70
CA GLU A 108 13.26 10.91 -16.20
C GLU A 108 14.40 9.86 -16.16
N SER A 109 14.11 8.67 -15.61
CA SER A 109 15.09 7.59 -15.49
C SER A 109 15.49 7.00 -16.82
N GLN A 110 14.56 6.90 -17.78
CA GLN A 110 14.88 6.50 -19.14
C GLN A 110 15.87 7.47 -19.76
N GLY A 111 15.67 8.78 -19.57
CA GLY A 111 16.61 9.82 -20.00
C GLY A 111 17.99 9.66 -19.37
N LYS A 112 18.07 9.40 -18.06
CA LYS A 112 19.34 9.16 -17.35
C LYS A 112 20.07 7.94 -17.89
N VAL A 113 19.39 6.81 -18.07
CA VAL A 113 20.00 5.59 -18.61
C VAL A 113 20.47 5.79 -20.05
N ALA A 114 19.71 6.52 -20.88
CA ALA A 114 20.12 6.86 -22.24
C ALA A 114 21.38 7.75 -22.28
N SER A 115 21.59 8.61 -21.28
CA SER A 115 22.80 9.42 -21.15
C SER A 115 24.05 8.62 -20.73
N VAL A 116 23.87 7.42 -20.16
CA VAL A 116 24.98 6.51 -19.85
C VAL A 116 25.43 5.82 -21.14
N ALA A 117 26.46 6.39 -21.76
CA ALA A 117 26.96 6.01 -23.08
C ALA A 117 27.45 4.54 -23.20
N GLU A 118 27.86 3.90 -22.09
CA GLU A 118 28.41 2.54 -22.15
C GLU A 118 27.41 1.46 -21.70
N PRO A 119 27.20 0.41 -22.51
CA PRO A 119 26.37 -0.73 -22.14
C PRO A 119 26.97 -1.58 -21.02
N CYS A 120 28.28 -1.47 -20.80
CA CYS A 120 29.07 -2.23 -19.83
C CYS A 120 29.41 -1.44 -18.58
N ALA A 121 28.69 -0.33 -18.34
CA ALA A 121 28.92 0.51 -17.18
C ALA A 121 28.83 -0.32 -15.89
N ARG A 122 29.76 -0.10 -14.95
CA ARG A 122 29.74 -0.70 -13.60
C ARG A 122 28.38 -0.54 -12.92
N ALA A 123 27.69 0.57 -13.19
CA ALA A 123 26.33 0.83 -12.71
C ALA A 123 25.32 -0.22 -13.20
N ALA A 124 25.39 -0.68 -14.45
CA ALA A 124 24.51 -1.72 -14.98
C ALA A 124 24.72 -3.06 -14.27
N ARG A 125 25.99 -3.42 -13.99
CA ARG A 125 26.31 -4.64 -13.23
C ARG A 125 25.80 -4.57 -11.80
N SER A 126 26.10 -3.46 -11.10
CA SER A 126 25.59 -3.23 -9.75
C SER A 126 24.06 -3.24 -9.69
N ALA A 127 23.38 -2.75 -10.73
CA ALA A 127 21.93 -2.83 -10.83
C ALA A 127 21.42 -4.27 -11.04
N LEU A 128 22.12 -5.11 -11.81
CA LEU A 128 21.78 -6.52 -11.94
C LEU A 128 21.88 -7.24 -10.58
N ASP A 129 22.98 -7.05 -9.87
CA ASP A 129 23.22 -7.71 -8.59
C ASP A 129 22.15 -7.29 -7.57
N TRP A 130 21.85 -5.99 -7.52
CA TRP A 130 20.77 -5.43 -6.72
C TRP A 130 19.40 -6.01 -7.10
N ALA A 131 19.07 -6.06 -8.39
CA ALA A 131 17.78 -6.55 -8.87
C ALA A 131 17.60 -8.03 -8.54
N SER A 132 18.65 -8.83 -8.70
CA SER A 132 18.66 -10.26 -8.38
C SER A 132 18.44 -10.51 -6.88
N ALA A 133 19.14 -9.77 -6.01
CA ALA A 133 18.96 -9.88 -4.57
C ALA A 133 17.56 -9.42 -4.12
N THR A 134 17.05 -8.33 -4.71
CA THR A 134 15.72 -7.79 -4.40
C THR A 134 14.63 -8.77 -4.83
N LYS A 135 14.75 -9.36 -6.02
CA LYS A 135 13.81 -10.37 -6.53
C LYS A 135 13.70 -11.56 -5.57
N GLN A 136 14.82 -12.14 -5.14
CA GLN A 136 14.83 -13.26 -4.19
C GLN A 136 14.20 -12.90 -2.83
N SER A 137 14.33 -11.64 -2.41
CA SER A 137 13.66 -11.14 -1.20
C SER A 137 12.15 -11.07 -1.39
N LEU A 138 11.69 -10.54 -2.53
CA LEU A 138 10.28 -10.41 -2.85
C LEU A 138 9.61 -11.76 -3.12
N GLU A 139 10.27 -12.70 -3.78
CA GLU A 139 9.74 -14.06 -3.99
C GLU A 139 9.46 -14.76 -2.64
N ARG A 140 10.35 -14.61 -1.66
CA ARG A 140 10.10 -15.13 -0.30
C ARG A 140 8.92 -14.43 0.38
N ARG A 141 8.78 -13.11 0.20
CA ARG A 141 7.63 -12.35 0.72
C ARG A 141 6.33 -12.75 0.03
N TYR A 142 6.37 -13.04 -1.26
CA TYR A 142 5.22 -13.47 -2.04
C TYR A 142 4.68 -14.78 -1.48
N LEU A 143 5.53 -15.81 -1.35
CA LEU A 143 5.13 -17.10 -0.79
C LEU A 143 4.50 -16.95 0.60
N ASN A 144 5.14 -16.17 1.48
CA ASN A 144 4.58 -15.88 2.81
C ASN A 144 3.24 -15.14 2.74
N SER A 145 3.06 -14.22 1.79
CA SER A 145 1.83 -13.45 1.63
C SER A 145 0.69 -14.30 1.06
N VAL A 146 1.00 -15.20 0.12
CA VAL A 146 0.05 -16.16 -0.42
C VAL A 146 -0.50 -17.06 0.70
N ASP A 147 0.38 -17.60 1.55
CA ASP A 147 -0.02 -18.47 2.66
C ASP A 147 -0.89 -17.76 3.70
N LEU A 148 -0.62 -16.48 3.98
CA LEU A 148 -1.31 -15.72 5.04
C LEU A 148 -2.58 -14.99 4.56
N LEU A 149 -2.54 -14.42 3.36
CA LEU A 149 -3.55 -13.47 2.86
C LEU A 149 -4.26 -13.97 1.60
N GLY A 150 -3.72 -15.00 0.94
CA GLY A 150 -4.19 -15.52 -0.33
C GLY A 150 -3.69 -14.74 -1.56
N GLU A 151 -3.72 -15.40 -2.72
CA GLU A 151 -3.26 -14.84 -4.01
C GLU A 151 -4.08 -13.62 -4.48
N GLN A 152 -5.35 -13.54 -4.07
CA GLN A 152 -6.23 -12.46 -4.50
C GLN A 152 -6.05 -11.17 -3.71
N ASN A 153 -5.30 -11.20 -2.61
CA ASN A 153 -5.01 -10.02 -1.82
C ASN A 153 -4.20 -9.00 -2.63
N ILE A 154 -4.54 -7.71 -2.50
CA ILE A 154 -3.86 -6.65 -3.25
C ILE A 154 -2.37 -6.57 -2.93
N GLY A 155 -1.96 -6.77 -1.67
CA GLY A 155 -0.57 -6.80 -1.28
C GLY A 155 0.19 -7.95 -1.94
N THR A 156 -0.43 -9.13 -2.04
CA THR A 156 0.15 -10.28 -2.75
C THR A 156 0.35 -10.00 -4.23
N LYS A 157 -0.64 -9.37 -4.89
CA LYS A 157 -0.54 -8.97 -6.31
C LYS A 157 0.52 -7.91 -6.56
N VAL A 158 0.68 -6.98 -5.61
CA VAL A 158 1.74 -5.96 -5.68
C VAL A 158 3.10 -6.63 -5.66
N VAL A 159 3.35 -7.53 -4.71
CA VAL A 159 4.65 -8.23 -4.62
C VAL A 159 4.91 -9.09 -5.88
N ASP A 160 3.90 -9.79 -6.39
CA ASP A 160 4.01 -10.57 -7.64
C ASP A 160 4.36 -9.69 -8.86
N ALA A 161 3.71 -8.53 -8.98
CA ALA A 161 4.00 -7.58 -10.04
C ALA A 161 5.42 -7.01 -9.94
N GLU A 162 5.90 -6.70 -8.73
CA GLU A 162 7.29 -6.26 -8.51
C GLU A 162 8.29 -7.35 -8.88
N VAL A 163 8.03 -8.61 -8.52
CA VAL A 163 8.86 -9.77 -8.92
C VAL A 163 8.90 -9.89 -10.44
N THR A 164 7.77 -9.71 -11.11
CA THR A 164 7.68 -9.77 -12.58
C THR A 164 8.53 -8.66 -13.22
N VAL A 165 8.41 -7.41 -12.74
CA VAL A 165 9.25 -6.30 -13.23
C VAL A 165 10.73 -6.62 -13.05
N LEU A 166 11.14 -7.11 -11.87
CA LEU A 166 12.54 -7.44 -11.61
C LEU A 166 13.05 -8.56 -12.51
N ARG A 167 12.25 -9.61 -12.75
CA ARG A 167 12.62 -10.70 -13.67
C ARG A 167 12.88 -10.17 -15.07
N ASP A 168 11.97 -9.35 -15.59
CA ASP A 168 12.07 -8.85 -16.97
C ASP A 168 13.26 -7.88 -17.11
N GLU A 169 13.57 -7.07 -16.09
CA GLU A 169 14.72 -6.16 -16.09
C GLU A 169 16.06 -6.88 -15.89
N ILE A 170 16.11 -7.93 -15.06
CA ILE A 170 17.27 -8.82 -14.96
C ILE A 170 17.62 -9.38 -16.34
N ASP A 171 16.62 -9.91 -17.05
CA ASP A 171 16.80 -10.44 -18.40
C ASP A 171 17.34 -9.39 -19.39
N VAL A 172 16.87 -8.14 -19.29
CA VAL A 172 17.36 -7.02 -20.12
C VAL A 172 18.82 -6.71 -19.79
N LEU A 173 19.16 -6.59 -18.51
CA LEU A 173 20.52 -6.28 -18.06
C LEU A 173 21.49 -7.40 -18.43
N GLU A 174 21.12 -8.67 -18.22
CA GLU A 174 21.94 -9.81 -18.63
C GLU A 174 22.19 -9.83 -20.14
N ARG A 175 21.17 -9.59 -20.97
CA ARG A 175 21.36 -9.49 -22.43
C ARG A 175 22.30 -8.36 -22.80
N ARG A 176 22.15 -7.20 -22.17
CA ARG A 176 23.04 -6.04 -22.39
C ARG A 176 24.49 -6.40 -22.04
N MET A 177 24.72 -7.06 -20.91
CA MET A 177 26.05 -7.45 -20.47
C MET A 177 26.67 -8.61 -21.27
N LYS A 178 25.88 -9.52 -21.84
CA LYS A 178 26.40 -10.58 -22.72
C LYS A 178 27.14 -10.02 -23.94
N THR A 179 26.79 -8.80 -24.37
CA THR A 179 27.45 -8.12 -25.49
C THR A 179 28.73 -7.37 -25.08
N CYS A 180 29.07 -7.37 -23.79
CA CYS A 180 30.23 -6.65 -23.27
C CYS A 180 31.54 -7.41 -23.54
N PRO A 181 32.59 -6.73 -24.04
CA PRO A 181 33.91 -7.33 -24.16
C PRO A 181 34.46 -7.77 -22.79
N LYS A 182 35.20 -8.89 -22.76
CA LYS A 182 35.74 -9.48 -21.52
C LYS A 182 36.58 -8.50 -20.69
N GLN A 183 37.21 -7.51 -21.33
CA GLN A 183 38.04 -6.48 -20.68
C GLN A 183 37.30 -5.59 -19.67
N TYR A 184 35.96 -5.60 -19.68
CA TYR A 184 35.13 -4.86 -18.72
C TYR A 184 34.80 -5.65 -17.45
N PHE A 185 35.12 -6.95 -17.42
CA PHE A 185 34.98 -7.80 -16.25
C PHE A 185 36.36 -7.91 -15.57
N GLY A 186 36.44 -7.63 -14.28
CA GLY A 186 37.72 -7.64 -13.56
C GLY A 186 38.33 -9.04 -13.51
N PRO A 187 39.60 -9.18 -13.07
CA PRO A 187 40.17 -10.51 -12.82
C PRO A 187 39.45 -11.30 -11.72
N GLU A 188 38.58 -10.65 -10.93
CA GLU A 188 37.72 -11.30 -9.92
C GLU A 188 36.44 -11.91 -10.53
N ASP A 189 36.13 -11.63 -11.81
CA ASP A 189 34.92 -12.06 -12.51
C ASP A 189 35.18 -13.15 -13.58
N GLN A 190 36.40 -13.69 -13.67
CA GLN A 190 36.81 -14.78 -14.60
C GLN A 190 37.08 -16.08 -13.84
#